data_AF-T0N726-F1
#
_entry.id   AF-T0N726-F1
#
_cell.length_a   1.000
_cell.length_b   1.000
_cell.length_c   1.000
_cell.angle_alpha   90.00
_cell.angle_beta   90.00
_cell.angle_gamma   90.00
#
_symmetry.space_group_name_H-M   'P 1'
#
loop_
_entity.id
_entity.type
_entity.pdbx_description
1 polymer ?
#
loop_
_entity_poly.entity_id
_entity_poly.type
_entity_poly.pdbx_seq_one_letter_code
_entity_poly.pdbx_strand_id
1 'polypeptide(L)'
;MGSIIVVASGFSEVGNSDLEARLLDSAKKYNVRMLGPNVVGLLSNPMRMNASFAPFLPYAGKIGMVSQSGAMIIALDAKTWVDRIGMSYLVSIGNMADLDFSDILTYLVNDEDTSCITLYVEGIKNGRRFLDVGRNSNKPIVMLKAGKSKHGSVAASSHTGSLAGSDKIYDGAMKQAGILRADTIDDLFDMSLALSLQPTMKGPNLLIITNGGGIGVLATDASEMYGIPIDTPSDELRHKLAAFMPSFASTKNPIDMSAMATGNTYQDVITNALQDPGVDGVVVLYCEVSNLDPQVAAKSILKGKIESGVDKPVCVGMVGGEATERAIEWLQKNEIPSYTSPEKAVMAMSTLRKHEVLNQNRKAATDVKGIRRDDVDAILREKVSSGNRLVSEIESKKIFSLYGIHVNSSELATNEEELKNVARNFQFPVVLKIQSKDISHKFDVGGVILNIKNMDALMDSYHQMIKTVSQKAPDAKIDGVVVEEMLRPGLETIVGTAVDPSFGPSVMFGMGGTNVEAIGDVTFRVAPVDSFNARQMISETLAGRLFKGTRGRKDLDMDSVIDTIQKIGLLAYNHPQIKEIDVNPLTVYEDGCIAVDARIILN
;
A
#
# COMPACT_ATOMS: atom_id res chain seq x y z
N MET A 1 10.98 2.23 -35.89
CA MET A 1 11.37 2.79 -34.59
C MET A 1 12.56 1.98 -34.11
N GLY A 2 13.70 2.61 -33.85
CA GLY A 2 14.90 1.93 -33.38
C GLY A 2 14.98 1.88 -31.85
N SER A 3 15.90 1.09 -31.30
CA SER A 3 16.18 1.04 -29.86
C SER A 3 17.69 0.95 -29.59
N ILE A 4 18.15 1.56 -28.51
CA ILE A 4 19.53 1.51 -28.03
C ILE A 4 19.58 1.21 -26.54
N ILE A 5 20.64 0.52 -26.12
CA ILE A 5 20.97 0.27 -24.71
C ILE A 5 22.24 1.07 -24.40
N VAL A 6 22.14 2.05 -23.51
CA VAL A 6 23.28 2.94 -23.18
C VAL A 6 23.92 2.48 -21.88
N VAL A 7 24.89 1.57 -22.01
CA VAL A 7 25.65 1.02 -20.88
C VAL A 7 26.48 2.09 -20.16
N ALA A 8 26.97 3.08 -20.88
CA ALA A 8 27.86 4.11 -20.35
C ALA A 8 27.25 4.87 -19.16
N SER A 9 28.07 5.08 -18.12
CA SER A 9 27.83 6.01 -17.01
C SER A 9 28.48 7.38 -17.28
N GLY A 10 28.38 8.30 -16.33
CA GLY A 10 28.86 9.67 -16.40
C GLY A 10 27.77 10.72 -16.66
N PHE A 11 26.50 10.41 -16.39
CA PHE A 11 25.34 11.24 -16.70
C PHE A 11 24.73 11.89 -15.43
N SER A 12 23.40 11.90 -15.27
CA SER A 12 22.73 12.58 -14.16
C SER A 12 23.13 12.05 -12.78
N GLU A 13 23.53 10.79 -12.67
CA GLU A 13 24.00 10.15 -11.43
C GLU A 13 25.30 10.76 -10.89
N VAL A 14 26.07 11.46 -11.72
CA VAL A 14 27.27 12.23 -11.31
C VAL A 14 27.06 13.75 -11.45
N GLY A 15 25.82 14.20 -11.67
CA GLY A 15 25.44 15.61 -11.80
C GLY A 15 25.45 16.16 -13.23
N ASN A 16 25.71 15.35 -14.26
CA ASN A 16 25.74 15.78 -15.66
C ASN A 16 24.35 15.69 -16.34
N SER A 17 23.32 16.27 -15.74
CA SER A 17 21.94 16.20 -16.25
C SER A 17 21.77 16.80 -17.65
N ASP A 18 22.54 17.84 -18.00
CA ASP A 18 22.50 18.45 -19.33
C ASP A 18 22.99 17.50 -20.43
N LEU A 19 23.99 16.66 -20.12
CA LEU A 19 24.49 15.66 -21.06
C LEU A 19 23.46 14.56 -21.31
N GLU A 20 22.76 14.13 -20.26
CA GLU A 20 21.67 13.15 -20.35
C GLU A 20 20.52 13.69 -21.18
N ALA A 21 20.12 14.95 -20.96
CA ALA A 21 19.08 15.62 -21.74
C ALA A 21 19.45 15.69 -23.24
N ARG A 22 20.69 16.07 -23.57
CA ARG A 22 21.17 16.11 -24.96
C ARG A 22 21.20 14.75 -25.63
N LEU A 23 21.54 13.69 -24.89
CA LEU A 23 21.49 12.31 -25.39
C LEU A 23 20.04 11.92 -25.69
N LEU A 24 19.12 12.19 -24.77
CA LEU A 24 17.70 11.92 -24.94
C LEU A 24 17.10 12.67 -26.12
N ASP A 25 17.41 13.96 -26.29
CA ASP A 25 16.95 14.77 -27.41
C ASP A 25 17.47 14.23 -28.75
N SER A 26 18.71 13.74 -28.77
CA SER A 26 19.28 13.10 -29.96
C SER A 26 18.53 11.80 -30.31
N ALA A 27 18.24 10.95 -29.31
CA ALA A 27 17.47 9.73 -29.52
C ALA A 27 16.05 10.03 -30.05
N LYS A 28 15.36 11.01 -29.46
CA LYS A 28 14.04 11.49 -29.90
C LYS A 28 14.07 12.00 -31.34
N LYS A 29 15.06 12.81 -31.71
CA LYS A 29 15.24 13.36 -33.07
C LYS A 29 15.26 12.26 -34.14
N TYR A 30 15.82 11.09 -33.83
CA TYR A 30 15.92 9.96 -34.76
C TYR A 30 14.86 8.87 -34.54
N ASN A 31 13.84 9.13 -33.70
CA ASN A 31 12.79 8.16 -33.36
C ASN A 31 13.36 6.83 -32.83
N VAL A 32 14.32 6.94 -31.92
CA VAL A 32 14.98 5.85 -31.21
C VAL A 32 14.59 5.90 -29.74
N ARG A 33 14.23 4.75 -29.16
CA ARG A 33 14.03 4.61 -27.71
C ARG A 33 15.31 4.16 -27.01
N MET A 34 15.48 4.57 -25.77
CA MET A 34 16.69 4.33 -25.00
C MET A 34 16.41 3.61 -23.68
N LEU A 35 17.13 2.51 -23.44
CA LEU A 35 17.27 1.91 -22.12
C LEU A 35 18.49 2.53 -21.43
N GLY A 36 18.29 3.10 -20.23
CA GLY A 36 19.32 3.76 -19.44
C GLY A 36 19.29 5.31 -19.51
N PRO A 37 20.45 5.99 -19.47
CA PRO A 37 21.83 5.46 -19.48
C PRO A 37 22.21 4.78 -18.15
N ASN A 38 23.49 4.41 -18.00
CA ASN A 38 24.07 3.78 -16.81
C ASN A 38 23.35 2.47 -16.43
N VAL A 39 23.36 1.52 -17.37
CA VAL A 39 22.69 0.22 -17.20
C VAL A 39 23.67 -0.93 -17.36
N VAL A 40 23.32 -2.06 -16.75
CA VAL A 40 23.98 -3.34 -17.03
C VAL A 40 23.64 -3.83 -18.43
N GLY A 41 22.37 -3.68 -18.81
CA GLY A 41 21.81 -4.14 -20.07
C GLY A 41 20.56 -5.00 -19.87
N LEU A 42 20.29 -5.86 -20.86
CA LEU A 42 19.12 -6.73 -20.92
C LEU A 42 19.55 -8.19 -21.10
N LEU A 43 18.99 -9.08 -20.29
CA LEU A 43 19.12 -10.52 -20.45
C LEU A 43 17.74 -11.13 -20.69
N SER A 44 17.66 -12.08 -21.61
CA SER A 44 16.43 -12.81 -21.97
C SER A 44 16.72 -14.29 -22.14
N ASN A 45 16.13 -15.11 -21.27
CA ASN A 45 16.15 -16.56 -21.41
C ASN A 45 15.34 -17.06 -22.61
N PRO A 46 14.11 -16.56 -22.88
CA PRO A 46 13.34 -16.95 -24.06
C PRO A 46 14.09 -16.74 -25.38
N MET A 47 14.80 -15.61 -25.50
CA MET A 47 15.56 -15.27 -26.71
C MET A 47 17.00 -15.81 -26.69
N ARG A 48 17.44 -16.45 -25.61
CA ARG A 48 18.84 -16.86 -25.37
C ARG A 48 19.83 -15.71 -25.61
N MET A 49 19.46 -14.51 -25.16
CA MET A 49 20.16 -13.28 -25.47
C MET A 49 20.71 -12.63 -24.20
N ASN A 50 22.02 -12.41 -24.17
CA ASN A 50 22.67 -11.57 -23.18
C ASN A 50 23.19 -10.30 -23.89
N ALA A 51 22.39 -9.22 -23.83
CA ALA A 51 22.75 -7.89 -24.33
C ALA A 51 23.16 -7.00 -23.14
N SER A 52 24.10 -7.50 -22.35
CA SER A 52 24.59 -6.88 -21.13
C SER A 52 26.06 -7.23 -20.90
N PHE A 53 26.67 -6.70 -19.84
CA PHE A 53 27.99 -7.14 -19.38
C PHE A 53 27.95 -8.13 -18.19
N ALA A 54 26.78 -8.68 -17.86
CA ALA A 54 26.67 -9.77 -16.90
C ALA A 54 27.28 -11.07 -17.48
N PRO A 55 27.90 -11.92 -16.63
CA PRO A 55 28.72 -13.05 -17.09
C PRO A 55 27.94 -14.21 -17.71
N PHE A 56 26.65 -14.37 -17.41
CA PHE A 56 25.81 -15.47 -17.88
C PHE A 56 24.33 -15.06 -17.93
N LEU A 57 23.47 -15.93 -18.47
CA LEU A 57 22.03 -15.78 -18.35
C LEU A 57 21.56 -16.23 -16.95
N PRO A 58 20.47 -15.64 -16.42
CA PRO A 58 19.92 -16.09 -15.14
C PRO A 58 19.38 -17.51 -15.22
N TYR A 59 19.21 -18.13 -14.06
CA TYR A 59 18.56 -19.43 -13.99
C TYR A 59 17.20 -19.37 -14.72
N ALA A 60 16.92 -20.32 -15.60
CA ALA A 60 15.79 -20.23 -16.52
C ALA A 60 14.44 -20.43 -15.82
N GLY A 61 13.45 -19.59 -16.13
CA GLY A 61 12.07 -19.76 -15.69
C GLY A 61 11.15 -18.63 -16.15
N LYS A 62 10.15 -18.29 -15.33
CA LYS A 62 8.99 -17.48 -15.72
C LYS A 62 8.91 -16.11 -15.01
N ILE A 63 9.93 -15.72 -14.25
CA ILE A 63 9.94 -14.44 -13.52
C ILE A 63 10.64 -13.35 -14.35
N GLY A 64 9.92 -12.27 -14.65
CA GLY A 64 10.51 -11.08 -15.29
C GLY A 64 11.00 -10.11 -14.23
N MET A 65 12.32 -9.89 -14.13
CA MET A 65 12.89 -9.01 -13.12
C MET A 65 13.40 -7.69 -13.72
N VAL A 66 13.03 -6.58 -13.09
CA VAL A 66 13.45 -5.22 -13.45
C VAL A 66 14.14 -4.56 -12.26
N SER A 67 15.34 -4.02 -12.46
CA SER A 67 16.10 -3.36 -11.40
C SER A 67 16.61 -2.00 -11.82
N GLN A 68 16.41 -1.01 -10.96
CA GLN A 68 17.06 0.29 -11.07
C GLN A 68 18.55 0.23 -10.71
N SER A 69 18.93 -0.68 -9.80
CA SER A 69 20.32 -0.83 -9.35
C SER A 69 21.10 -1.82 -10.21
N GLY A 70 22.22 -1.38 -10.78
CA GLY A 70 23.09 -2.18 -11.64
C GLY A 70 23.93 -3.21 -10.87
N ALA A 71 24.55 -2.82 -9.76
CA ALA A 71 25.32 -3.76 -8.94
C ALA A 71 24.40 -4.86 -8.36
N MET A 72 23.20 -4.48 -7.91
CA MET A 72 22.25 -5.44 -7.37
C MET A 72 21.75 -6.43 -8.41
N ILE A 73 21.41 -6.00 -9.64
CA ILE A 73 20.86 -6.94 -10.62
C ILE A 73 21.89 -8.01 -11.03
N ILE A 74 23.19 -7.67 -11.08
CA ILE A 74 24.27 -8.64 -11.35
C ILE A 74 24.43 -9.62 -10.18
N ALA A 75 24.41 -9.14 -8.94
CA ALA A 75 24.48 -10.02 -7.78
C ALA A 75 23.25 -10.93 -7.68
N LEU A 76 22.07 -10.40 -8.02
CA LEU A 76 20.82 -11.15 -8.01
C LEU A 76 20.75 -12.18 -9.13
N ASP A 77 21.31 -11.89 -10.31
CA ASP A 77 21.53 -12.87 -11.38
C ASP A 77 22.29 -14.10 -10.85
N ALA A 78 23.43 -13.90 -10.17
CA ALA A 78 24.16 -14.99 -9.55
C ALA A 78 23.35 -15.72 -8.46
N LYS A 79 22.60 -14.98 -7.62
CA LYS A 79 21.75 -15.57 -6.57
C LYS A 79 20.62 -16.43 -7.17
N THR A 80 20.12 -16.12 -8.37
CA THR A 80 19.09 -16.96 -9.03
C THR A 80 19.55 -18.40 -9.23
N TRP A 81 20.85 -18.62 -9.47
CA TRP A 81 21.42 -19.95 -9.60
C TRP A 81 21.55 -20.68 -8.28
N VAL A 82 21.82 -19.97 -7.18
CA VAL A 82 21.91 -20.56 -5.83
C VAL A 82 20.52 -20.96 -5.34
N ASP A 83 19.55 -20.05 -5.47
CA ASP A 83 18.20 -20.22 -4.94
C ASP A 83 17.25 -20.91 -5.92
N ARG A 84 17.72 -21.21 -7.15
CA ARG A 84 16.95 -21.79 -8.25
C ARG A 84 15.69 -21.01 -8.64
N ILE A 85 15.79 -19.68 -8.59
CA ILE A 85 14.69 -18.78 -8.93
C ILE A 85 14.71 -18.49 -10.43
N GLY A 86 13.78 -19.10 -11.16
CA GLY A 86 13.79 -19.09 -12.61
C GLY A 86 13.27 -17.77 -13.22
N MET A 87 14.12 -17.08 -13.96
CA MET A 87 13.84 -15.81 -14.62
C MET A 87 13.56 -15.97 -16.13
N SER A 88 12.60 -15.22 -16.66
CA SER A 88 12.40 -15.01 -18.10
C SER A 88 13.29 -13.87 -18.61
N TYR A 89 13.30 -12.74 -17.89
CA TYR A 89 14.08 -11.55 -18.23
C TYR A 89 14.78 -10.96 -17.01
N LEU A 90 15.95 -10.36 -17.22
CA LEU A 90 16.57 -9.41 -16.30
C LEU A 90 16.79 -8.09 -17.04
N VAL A 91 16.17 -7.02 -16.56
CA VAL A 91 16.22 -5.69 -17.20
C VAL A 91 16.82 -4.68 -16.24
N SER A 92 18.00 -4.15 -16.58
CA SER A 92 18.60 -3.02 -15.87
C SER A 92 18.15 -1.72 -16.52
N ILE A 93 17.51 -0.84 -15.74
CA ILE A 93 16.93 0.42 -16.26
C ILE A 93 17.71 1.68 -15.87
N GLY A 94 18.62 1.59 -14.89
CA GLY A 94 19.59 2.63 -14.57
C GLY A 94 18.93 3.98 -14.26
N ASN A 95 19.41 5.03 -14.92
CA ASN A 95 18.91 6.40 -14.70
C ASN A 95 17.45 6.61 -15.15
N MET A 96 16.90 5.70 -15.97
CA MET A 96 15.56 5.80 -16.56
C MET A 96 15.31 7.16 -17.22
N ALA A 97 16.16 7.56 -18.17
CA ALA A 97 16.03 8.84 -18.85
C ALA A 97 14.95 8.82 -19.96
N ASP A 98 14.70 7.65 -20.57
CA ASP A 98 13.62 7.44 -21.55
C ASP A 98 12.69 6.30 -21.11
N LEU A 99 13.12 5.04 -21.29
CA LEU A 99 12.34 3.88 -20.84
C LEU A 99 12.39 3.77 -19.32
N ASP A 100 11.22 3.63 -18.71
CA ASP A 100 11.05 3.50 -17.26
C ASP A 100 10.37 2.18 -16.86
N PHE A 101 10.13 2.00 -15.56
CA PHE A 101 9.37 0.84 -15.05
C PHE A 101 8.02 0.65 -15.75
N SER A 102 7.30 1.73 -16.06
CA SER A 102 5.98 1.66 -16.68
C SER A 102 6.05 1.08 -18.09
N ASP A 103 7.07 1.46 -18.87
CA ASP A 103 7.30 0.91 -20.20
C ASP A 103 7.63 -0.59 -20.15
N ILE A 104 8.57 -0.98 -19.28
CA ILE A 104 8.98 -2.39 -19.16
C ILE A 104 7.84 -3.25 -18.61
N LEU A 105 7.10 -2.75 -17.61
CA LEU A 105 5.90 -3.42 -17.11
C LEU A 105 4.86 -3.61 -18.21
N THR A 106 4.59 -2.58 -19.03
CA THR A 106 3.63 -2.68 -20.14
C THR A 106 3.97 -3.82 -21.10
N TYR A 107 5.27 -4.08 -21.31
CA TYR A 107 5.71 -5.25 -22.08
C TYR A 107 5.49 -6.55 -21.30
N LEU A 108 6.06 -6.67 -20.09
CA LEU A 108 6.07 -7.92 -19.31
C LEU A 108 4.68 -8.41 -18.91
N VAL A 109 3.72 -7.49 -18.67
CA VAL A 109 2.33 -7.90 -18.34
C VAL A 109 1.63 -8.63 -19.49
N ASN A 110 2.10 -8.46 -20.73
CA ASN A 110 1.55 -9.09 -21.93
C ASN A 110 2.40 -10.24 -22.49
N ASP A 111 3.62 -10.45 -21.98
CA ASP A 111 4.59 -11.43 -22.48
C ASP A 111 4.27 -12.88 -22.07
N GLU A 112 4.18 -13.83 -23.00
CA GLU A 112 3.73 -15.20 -22.68
C GLU A 112 4.74 -16.01 -21.83
N ASP A 113 6.03 -15.66 -21.89
CA ASP A 113 7.10 -16.34 -21.15
C ASP A 113 7.19 -15.90 -19.67
N THR A 114 6.50 -14.82 -19.31
CA THR A 114 6.53 -14.24 -17.96
C THR A 114 5.22 -14.50 -17.23
N SER A 115 5.24 -15.16 -16.08
CA SER A 115 4.08 -15.37 -15.20
C SER A 115 4.06 -14.46 -13.98
N CYS A 116 5.22 -13.98 -13.51
CA CYS A 116 5.35 -13.08 -12.37
C CYS A 116 6.39 -11.99 -12.68
N ILE A 117 6.18 -10.77 -12.16
CA ILE A 117 7.10 -9.65 -12.36
C ILE A 117 7.69 -9.20 -11.01
N THR A 118 9.00 -8.98 -10.99
CA THR A 118 9.76 -8.65 -9.78
C THR A 118 10.51 -7.35 -9.97
N LEU A 119 10.38 -6.41 -9.04
CA LEU A 119 10.89 -5.05 -9.17
C LEU A 119 11.82 -4.69 -8.01
N TYR A 120 13.04 -4.22 -8.31
CA TYR A 120 13.89 -3.51 -7.36
C TYR A 120 13.84 -2.01 -7.66
N VAL A 121 13.24 -1.24 -6.75
CA VAL A 121 12.87 0.16 -6.98
C VAL A 121 13.58 1.07 -5.97
N GLU A 122 14.32 2.07 -6.44
CA GLU A 122 14.85 3.15 -5.60
C GLU A 122 13.90 4.37 -5.63
N GLY A 123 13.32 4.66 -6.79
CA GLY A 123 12.28 5.67 -6.98
C GLY A 123 11.53 5.51 -8.30
N ILE A 124 10.35 6.12 -8.41
CA ILE A 124 9.52 6.10 -9.61
C ILE A 124 9.31 7.54 -10.09
N LYS A 125 9.55 7.82 -11.37
CA LYS A 125 9.32 9.16 -11.95
C LYS A 125 7.85 9.39 -12.30
N ASN A 126 7.25 8.49 -13.11
CA ASN A 126 5.86 8.60 -13.53
C ASN A 126 4.95 7.65 -12.73
N GLY A 127 4.71 8.00 -11.47
CA GLY A 127 3.98 7.14 -10.52
C GLY A 127 2.55 6.83 -10.96
N ARG A 128 1.83 7.78 -11.57
CA ARG A 128 0.46 7.55 -12.06
C ARG A 128 0.40 6.49 -13.15
N ARG A 129 1.25 6.61 -14.17
CA ARG A 129 1.33 5.60 -15.24
C ARG A 129 1.72 4.23 -14.69
N PHE A 130 2.68 4.19 -13.76
CA PHE A 130 3.09 2.95 -13.10
C PHE A 130 1.92 2.27 -12.37
N LEU A 131 1.13 3.04 -11.61
CA LEU A 131 -0.06 2.54 -10.93
C LEU A 131 -1.11 2.01 -11.89
N ASP A 132 -1.35 2.71 -13.00
CA ASP A 132 -2.34 2.30 -13.99
C ASP A 132 -1.93 1.00 -14.69
N VAL A 133 -0.64 0.81 -15.01
CA VAL A 133 -0.14 -0.46 -15.55
C VAL A 133 -0.28 -1.58 -14.52
N GLY A 134 0.06 -1.33 -13.25
CA GLY A 134 -0.08 -2.31 -12.17
C GLY A 134 -1.53 -2.74 -11.93
N ARG A 135 -2.47 -1.78 -11.86
CA ARG A 135 -3.91 -2.03 -11.70
C ARG A 135 -4.50 -2.90 -12.80
N ASN A 136 -4.03 -2.72 -14.03
CA ASN A 136 -4.51 -3.45 -15.19
C ASN A 136 -3.73 -4.74 -15.48
N SER A 137 -2.70 -5.05 -14.69
CA SER A 137 -1.94 -6.29 -14.84
C SER A 137 -2.79 -7.49 -14.43
N ASN A 138 -2.84 -8.52 -15.26
CA ASN A 138 -3.37 -9.84 -14.87
C ASN A 138 -2.30 -10.72 -14.21
N LYS A 139 -1.05 -10.26 -14.17
CA LYS A 139 0.08 -10.97 -13.59
C LYS A 139 0.46 -10.38 -12.24
N PRO A 140 0.90 -11.22 -11.29
CA PRO A 140 1.45 -10.75 -10.03
C PRO A 140 2.69 -9.89 -10.24
N ILE A 141 2.80 -8.84 -9.41
CA ILE A 141 3.94 -7.94 -9.36
C ILE A 141 4.40 -7.86 -7.90
N VAL A 142 5.67 -8.13 -7.66
CA VAL A 142 6.32 -8.01 -6.34
C VAL A 142 7.39 -6.93 -6.42
N MET A 143 7.43 -6.03 -5.43
CA MET A 143 8.36 -4.91 -5.39
C MET A 143 9.15 -4.89 -4.09
N LEU A 144 10.47 -4.81 -4.20
CA LEU A 144 11.37 -4.41 -3.13
C LEU A 144 11.72 -2.93 -3.29
N LYS A 145 11.26 -2.10 -2.35
CA LYS A 145 11.58 -0.66 -2.30
C LYS A 145 12.83 -0.42 -1.46
N ALA A 146 13.87 0.13 -2.07
CA ALA A 146 15.02 0.65 -1.34
C ALA A 146 14.70 2.00 -0.68
N GLY A 147 15.41 2.36 0.39
CA GLY A 147 15.28 3.68 1.02
C GLY A 147 13.97 3.92 1.80
N LYS A 148 13.43 2.90 2.48
CA LYS A 148 12.19 2.99 3.27
C LYS A 148 12.30 3.89 4.51
N SER A 149 13.47 3.91 5.15
CA SER A 149 13.71 4.69 6.36
C SER A 149 14.13 6.13 6.04
N LYS A 150 14.04 7.06 6.99
CA LYS A 150 14.51 8.44 6.80
C LYS A 150 15.95 8.51 6.29
N HIS A 151 16.86 7.76 6.92
CA HIS A 151 18.27 7.70 6.49
C HIS A 151 18.46 6.96 5.16
N GLY A 152 17.73 5.87 4.94
CA GLY A 152 17.79 5.13 3.68
C GLY A 152 17.26 5.94 2.50
N SER A 153 16.23 6.75 2.73
CA SER A 153 15.65 7.69 1.76
C SER A 153 16.66 8.75 1.33
N VAL A 154 17.40 9.35 2.29
CA VAL A 154 18.50 10.28 2.00
C VAL A 154 19.66 9.60 1.24
N ALA A 155 20.00 8.36 1.60
CA ALA A 155 21.05 7.62 0.90
C ALA A 155 20.65 7.32 -0.56
N ALA A 156 19.41 6.89 -0.80
CA ALA A 156 18.88 6.60 -2.12
C ALA A 156 18.75 7.86 -3.01
N SER A 157 18.32 8.99 -2.44
CA SER A 157 18.23 10.26 -3.19
C SER A 157 19.60 10.78 -3.62
N SER A 158 20.61 10.65 -2.74
CA SER A 158 21.99 11.03 -3.06
C SER A 158 22.61 10.16 -4.15
N HIS A 159 22.17 8.89 -4.24
CA HIS A 159 22.65 7.93 -5.24
C HIS A 159 22.02 8.14 -6.64
N THR A 160 20.76 8.60 -6.69
CA THR A 160 20.00 8.72 -7.96
C THR A 160 19.78 10.15 -8.43
N GLY A 161 20.11 11.15 -7.62
CA GLY A 161 19.82 12.56 -7.91
C GLY A 161 18.33 12.92 -7.92
N SER A 162 17.45 12.03 -7.44
CA SER A 162 15.99 12.23 -7.44
C SER A 162 15.44 12.46 -6.02
N LEU A 163 14.37 13.24 -5.89
CA LEU A 163 13.70 13.44 -4.59
C LEU A 163 13.06 12.12 -4.15
N ALA A 164 13.36 11.69 -2.93
CA ALA A 164 12.75 10.50 -2.36
C ALA A 164 11.34 10.81 -1.83
N GLY A 165 10.33 10.10 -2.35
CA GLY A 165 8.94 10.19 -1.87
C GLY A 165 8.73 9.51 -0.52
N SER A 166 7.55 9.73 0.08
CA SER A 166 7.19 9.15 1.38
C SER A 166 6.93 7.66 1.25
N ASP A 167 7.61 6.81 2.05
CA ASP A 167 7.38 5.35 2.01
C ASP A 167 5.93 4.98 2.35
N LYS A 168 5.27 5.77 3.22
CA LYS A 168 3.84 5.60 3.53
C LYS A 168 2.95 5.81 2.30
N ILE A 169 3.31 6.76 1.41
CA ILE A 169 2.59 7.00 0.15
C ILE A 169 2.90 5.87 -0.84
N TYR A 170 4.15 5.42 -0.94
CA TYR A 170 4.50 4.23 -1.73
C TYR A 170 3.70 3.00 -1.29
N ASP A 171 3.57 2.76 0.02
CA ASP A 171 2.76 1.67 0.56
C ASP A 171 1.30 1.72 0.08
N GLY A 172 0.66 2.89 0.27
CA GLY A 172 -0.70 3.13 -0.17
C GLY A 172 -0.88 2.97 -1.68
N ALA A 173 0.07 3.49 -2.46
CA ALA A 173 0.08 3.42 -3.90
C ALA A 173 0.16 1.96 -4.39
N MET A 174 1.06 1.15 -3.81
CA MET A 174 1.19 -0.27 -4.19
C MET A 174 -0.06 -1.07 -3.86
N LYS A 175 -0.68 -0.84 -2.71
CA LYS A 175 -1.98 -1.46 -2.35
C LYS A 175 -3.05 -1.14 -3.39
N GLN A 176 -3.12 0.11 -3.86
CA GLN A 176 -4.06 0.52 -4.91
C GLN A 176 -3.78 -0.12 -6.28
N ALA A 177 -2.52 -0.41 -6.59
CA ALA A 177 -2.14 -1.14 -7.80
C ALA A 177 -2.20 -2.66 -7.63
N GLY A 178 -2.49 -3.14 -6.42
CA GLY A 178 -2.38 -4.54 -6.02
C GLY A 178 -0.98 -5.13 -6.20
N ILE A 179 0.06 -4.29 -6.13
CA ILE A 179 1.46 -4.69 -6.15
C ILE A 179 1.84 -5.13 -4.74
N LEU A 180 2.43 -6.31 -4.63
CA LEU A 180 2.90 -6.85 -3.36
C LEU A 180 4.26 -6.25 -3.01
N ARG A 181 4.48 -5.95 -1.73
CA ARG A 181 5.76 -5.41 -1.24
C ARG A 181 6.56 -6.50 -0.53
N ALA A 182 7.84 -6.60 -0.89
CA ALA A 182 8.83 -7.38 -0.18
C ALA A 182 9.64 -6.49 0.78
N ASP A 183 10.09 -7.07 1.89
CA ASP A 183 10.93 -6.38 2.87
C ASP A 183 12.41 -6.66 2.69
N THR A 184 12.73 -7.87 2.28
CA THR A 184 14.10 -8.32 1.99
C THR A 184 14.22 -8.89 0.58
N ILE A 185 15.46 -9.18 0.17
CA ILE A 185 15.73 -9.88 -1.09
C ILE A 185 15.18 -11.31 -1.04
N ASP A 186 15.28 -11.97 0.12
CA ASP A 186 14.77 -13.33 0.27
C ASP A 186 13.24 -13.33 0.18
N ASP A 187 12.54 -12.36 0.80
CA ASP A 187 11.09 -12.21 0.61
C ASP A 187 10.75 -11.97 -0.86
N LEU A 188 11.50 -11.09 -1.54
CA LEU A 188 11.28 -10.76 -2.95
C LEU A 188 11.29 -12.03 -3.81
N PHE A 189 12.26 -12.92 -3.61
CA PHE A 189 12.40 -14.16 -4.36
C PHE A 189 11.41 -15.23 -3.91
N ASP A 190 11.22 -15.42 -2.60
CA ASP A 190 10.33 -16.44 -2.06
C ASP A 190 8.86 -16.17 -2.46
N MET A 191 8.44 -14.89 -2.42
CA MET A 191 7.14 -14.44 -2.90
C MET A 191 6.99 -14.64 -4.42
N SER A 192 8.00 -14.23 -5.19
CA SER A 192 7.96 -14.32 -6.65
C SER A 192 7.92 -15.77 -7.13
N LEU A 193 8.62 -16.69 -6.45
CA LEU A 193 8.61 -18.11 -6.73
C LEU A 193 7.18 -18.68 -6.61
N ALA A 194 6.51 -18.42 -5.48
CA ALA A 194 5.14 -18.88 -5.25
C ALA A 194 4.18 -18.38 -6.35
N LEU A 195 4.20 -17.07 -6.59
CA LEU A 195 3.34 -16.40 -7.55
C LEU A 195 3.61 -16.83 -9.01
N SER A 196 4.83 -17.28 -9.31
CA SER A 196 5.21 -17.74 -10.64
C SER A 196 4.76 -19.18 -10.94
N LEU A 197 4.56 -20.00 -9.90
CA LEU A 197 4.34 -21.45 -10.01
C LEU A 197 2.94 -21.92 -9.57
N GLN A 198 2.18 -21.13 -8.79
CA GLN A 198 0.92 -21.57 -8.21
C GLN A 198 -0.24 -20.62 -8.53
N PRO A 199 -1.49 -21.14 -8.58
CA PRO A 199 -2.69 -20.30 -8.59
C PRO A 199 -2.81 -19.51 -7.29
N THR A 200 -3.68 -18.50 -7.28
CA THR A 200 -3.97 -17.75 -6.04
C THR A 200 -4.82 -18.57 -5.07
N MET A 201 -4.68 -18.29 -3.77
CA MET A 201 -5.53 -18.90 -2.74
C MET A 201 -6.85 -18.12 -2.65
N LYS A 202 -7.94 -18.77 -3.08
CA LYS A 202 -9.24 -18.12 -3.30
C LYS A 202 -9.95 -17.72 -2.02
N GLY A 203 -10.07 -18.64 -1.07
CA GLY A 203 -10.57 -18.37 0.28
C GLY A 203 -9.46 -18.37 1.34
N PRO A 204 -9.81 -18.18 2.62
CA PRO A 204 -8.86 -18.06 3.71
C PRO A 204 -8.45 -19.39 4.35
N ASN A 205 -9.09 -20.52 4.00
CA ASN A 205 -8.97 -21.76 4.76
C ASN A 205 -7.68 -22.52 4.41
N LEU A 206 -6.61 -22.25 5.15
CA LEU A 206 -5.33 -22.94 5.00
C LEU A 206 -5.33 -24.26 5.78
N LEU A 207 -4.92 -25.35 5.14
CA LEU A 207 -4.58 -26.59 5.84
C LEU A 207 -3.07 -26.81 5.84
N ILE A 208 -2.50 -27.10 7.02
CA ILE A 208 -1.09 -27.47 7.16
C ILE A 208 -1.01 -28.99 7.35
N ILE A 209 -0.15 -29.66 6.59
CA ILE A 209 0.14 -31.10 6.70
C ILE A 209 1.61 -31.27 7.09
N THR A 210 1.91 -32.06 8.11
CA THR A 210 3.28 -32.25 8.62
C THR A 210 3.55 -33.69 9.05
N ASN A 211 4.81 -34.12 9.00
CA ASN A 211 5.29 -35.35 9.67
C ASN A 211 5.97 -35.10 11.02
N GLY A 212 5.94 -33.87 11.54
CA GLY A 212 6.50 -33.54 12.83
C GLY A 212 5.79 -32.38 13.52
N GLY A 213 5.46 -32.56 14.81
CA GLY A 213 4.79 -31.53 15.60
C GLY A 213 5.60 -30.23 15.74
N GLY A 214 6.93 -30.30 15.92
CA GLY A 214 7.77 -29.10 16.10
C GLY A 214 7.76 -28.14 14.91
N ILE A 215 7.91 -28.66 13.69
CA ILE A 215 7.83 -27.86 12.46
C ILE A 215 6.38 -27.37 12.22
N GLY A 216 5.38 -28.15 12.66
CA GLY A 216 3.97 -27.72 12.66
C GLY A 216 3.69 -26.53 13.58
N VAL A 217 4.29 -26.48 14.76
CA VAL A 217 4.17 -25.33 15.69
C VAL A 217 4.77 -24.06 15.07
N LEU A 218 5.96 -24.14 14.47
CA LEU A 218 6.56 -22.98 13.78
C LEU A 218 5.69 -22.47 12.63
N ALA A 219 5.03 -23.38 11.89
CA ALA A 219 4.10 -23.00 10.83
C ALA A 219 2.82 -22.36 11.37
N THR A 220 2.33 -22.79 12.54
CA THR A 220 1.22 -22.14 13.24
C THR A 220 1.59 -20.71 13.64
N ASP A 221 2.74 -20.51 14.28
CA ASP A 221 3.22 -19.18 14.67
C ASP A 221 3.40 -18.27 13.43
N ALA A 222 3.93 -18.81 12.34
CA ALA A 222 4.03 -18.10 11.06
C ALA A 222 2.65 -17.75 10.49
N SER A 223 1.65 -18.63 10.63
CA SER A 223 0.29 -18.38 10.12
C SER A 223 -0.35 -17.21 10.87
N GLU A 224 -0.17 -17.13 12.19
CA GLU A 224 -0.59 -15.97 13.00
C GLU A 224 0.16 -14.71 12.58
N MET A 225 1.49 -14.78 12.45
CA MET A 225 2.34 -13.65 12.03
C MET A 225 1.91 -13.07 10.67
N TYR A 226 1.56 -13.93 9.72
CA TYR A 226 1.14 -13.53 8.38
C TYR A 226 -0.37 -13.34 8.21
N GLY A 227 -1.15 -13.52 9.29
CA GLY A 227 -2.59 -13.29 9.33
C GLY A 227 -3.42 -14.26 8.48
N ILE A 228 -2.98 -15.50 8.30
CA ILE A 228 -3.79 -16.56 7.68
C ILE A 228 -4.41 -17.44 8.77
N PRO A 229 -5.74 -17.58 8.81
CA PRO A 229 -6.38 -18.46 9.77
C PRO A 229 -6.10 -19.94 9.46
N ILE A 230 -5.89 -20.73 10.51
CA ILE A 230 -5.69 -22.18 10.46
C ILE A 230 -6.83 -22.89 11.21
N ASP A 231 -8.06 -22.64 10.76
CA ASP A 231 -9.25 -23.20 11.39
C ASP A 231 -9.23 -24.73 11.40
N THR A 232 -9.92 -25.31 12.39
CA THR A 232 -10.02 -26.77 12.48
C THR A 232 -10.85 -27.31 11.31
N PRO A 233 -10.41 -28.37 10.62
CA PRO A 233 -11.14 -28.89 9.47
C PRO A 233 -12.46 -29.53 9.89
N SER A 234 -13.36 -29.71 8.92
CA SER A 234 -14.65 -30.38 9.14
C SER A 234 -14.44 -31.78 9.72
N ASP A 235 -15.37 -32.25 10.53
CA ASP A 235 -15.30 -33.62 11.06
C ASP A 235 -15.25 -34.64 9.93
N GLU A 236 -15.94 -34.41 8.81
CA GLU A 236 -15.87 -35.28 7.62
C GLU A 236 -14.44 -35.42 7.10
N LEU A 237 -13.73 -34.31 6.87
CA LEU A 237 -12.35 -34.34 6.42
C LEU A 237 -11.47 -35.04 7.45
N ARG A 238 -11.64 -34.73 8.73
CA ARG A 238 -10.86 -35.33 9.83
C ARG A 238 -11.01 -36.85 9.87
N HIS A 239 -12.23 -37.37 9.73
CA HIS A 239 -12.48 -38.82 9.69
C HIS A 239 -11.86 -39.45 8.44
N LYS A 240 -11.94 -38.79 7.29
CA LYS A 240 -11.33 -39.26 6.04
C LYS A 240 -9.81 -39.36 6.15
N LEU A 241 -9.16 -38.33 6.70
CA LEU A 241 -7.70 -38.28 6.87
C LEU A 241 -7.21 -39.28 7.93
N ALA A 242 -7.99 -39.52 8.99
CA ALA A 242 -7.64 -40.47 10.05
C ALA A 242 -7.42 -41.90 9.51
N ALA A 243 -8.08 -42.29 8.41
CA ALA A 243 -7.95 -43.62 7.82
C ALA A 243 -6.53 -43.92 7.29
N PHE A 244 -5.73 -42.89 7.01
CA PHE A 244 -4.37 -43.02 6.48
C PHE A 244 -3.27 -42.88 7.55
N MET A 245 -3.67 -42.63 8.80
CA MET A 245 -2.77 -42.23 9.88
C MET A 245 -2.92 -43.13 11.11
N PRO A 246 -1.88 -43.27 11.94
CA PRO A 246 -1.99 -44.01 13.19
C PRO A 246 -2.94 -43.30 14.18
N SER A 247 -3.48 -44.03 15.15
CA SER A 247 -4.46 -43.50 16.12
C SER A 247 -3.94 -42.36 17.02
N PHE A 248 -2.61 -42.20 17.12
CA PHE A 248 -1.97 -41.13 17.89
C PHE A 248 -1.59 -39.89 17.05
N ALA A 249 -1.82 -39.92 15.73
CA ALA A 249 -1.66 -38.76 14.86
C ALA A 249 -2.73 -37.69 15.14
N SER A 250 -2.45 -36.44 14.76
CA SER A 250 -3.40 -35.33 14.91
C SER A 250 -4.13 -35.06 13.61
N THR A 251 -5.46 -35.08 13.64
CA THR A 251 -6.32 -34.58 12.55
C THR A 251 -6.77 -33.14 12.77
N LYS A 252 -6.21 -32.42 13.74
CA LYS A 252 -6.43 -30.97 13.89
C LYS A 252 -5.59 -30.22 12.85
N ASN A 253 -5.73 -28.91 12.75
CA ASN A 253 -4.83 -28.10 11.92
C ASN A 253 -3.70 -27.56 12.82
N PRO A 254 -2.41 -27.90 12.59
CA PRO A 254 -1.85 -28.76 11.54
C PRO A 254 -2.17 -30.26 11.66
N ILE A 255 -2.35 -30.92 10.51
CA ILE A 255 -2.50 -32.38 10.37
C ILE A 255 -1.11 -33.01 10.60
N ASP A 256 -0.89 -33.60 11.77
CA ASP A 256 0.38 -34.24 12.13
C ASP A 256 0.28 -35.75 11.89
N MET A 257 0.88 -36.19 10.78
CA MET A 257 0.93 -37.58 10.35
C MET A 257 1.94 -38.43 11.14
N SER A 258 2.68 -37.82 12.08
CA SER A 258 3.82 -38.36 12.82
C SER A 258 5.05 -38.67 11.96
N ALA A 259 6.19 -38.90 12.63
CA ALA A 259 7.45 -39.28 11.99
C ALA A 259 7.37 -40.64 11.25
N MET A 260 6.32 -41.43 11.46
CA MET A 260 6.10 -42.71 10.79
C MET A 260 5.40 -42.57 9.42
N ALA A 261 5.09 -41.35 8.99
CA ALA A 261 4.48 -41.09 7.70
C ALA A 261 5.30 -41.68 6.54
N THR A 262 4.60 -42.30 5.59
CA THR A 262 5.21 -42.87 4.38
C THR A 262 4.92 -41.98 3.17
N GLY A 263 5.54 -42.25 2.02
CA GLY A 263 5.19 -41.58 0.76
C GLY A 263 3.69 -41.69 0.44
N ASN A 264 3.10 -42.88 0.61
CA ASN A 264 1.67 -43.08 0.40
C ASN A 264 0.83 -42.23 1.36
N THR A 265 1.24 -42.12 2.64
CA THR A 265 0.57 -41.26 3.62
C THR A 265 0.53 -39.80 3.14
N TYR A 266 1.66 -39.25 2.67
CA TYR A 266 1.70 -37.90 2.09
C TYR A 266 0.76 -37.77 0.89
N GLN A 267 0.86 -38.69 -0.07
CA GLN A 267 0.05 -38.68 -1.29
C GLN A 267 -1.46 -38.68 -0.95
N ASP A 268 -1.91 -39.61 -0.10
CA ASP A 268 -3.32 -39.79 0.23
C ASP A 268 -3.87 -38.60 1.03
N VAL A 269 -3.14 -38.11 2.03
CA VAL A 269 -3.57 -36.96 2.84
C VAL A 269 -3.66 -35.69 2.00
N ILE A 270 -2.66 -35.42 1.15
CA ILE A 270 -2.66 -34.24 0.26
C ILE A 270 -3.81 -34.29 -0.75
N THR A 271 -4.03 -35.46 -1.39
CA THR A 271 -5.10 -35.64 -2.36
C THR A 271 -6.46 -35.34 -1.73
N ASN A 272 -6.73 -35.91 -0.56
CA ASN A 272 -8.00 -35.74 0.13
C ASN A 272 -8.19 -34.33 0.69
N ALA A 273 -7.13 -33.71 1.21
CA ALA A 273 -7.17 -32.33 1.68
C ALA A 273 -7.50 -31.35 0.54
N LEU A 274 -6.85 -31.51 -0.62
CA LEU A 274 -7.10 -30.63 -1.77
C LEU A 274 -8.51 -30.82 -2.33
N GLN A 275 -9.05 -32.04 -2.34
CA GLN A 275 -10.42 -32.31 -2.81
C GLN A 275 -11.52 -31.76 -1.87
N ASP A 276 -11.20 -31.47 -0.61
CA ASP A 276 -12.19 -30.97 0.34
C ASP A 276 -12.60 -29.53 0.02
N PRO A 277 -13.90 -29.21 -0.13
CA PRO A 277 -14.35 -27.87 -0.47
C PRO A 277 -14.09 -26.82 0.63
N GLY A 278 -13.85 -27.25 1.87
CA GLY A 278 -13.49 -26.39 3.00
C GLY A 278 -12.01 -26.01 3.06
N VAL A 279 -11.16 -26.52 2.16
CA VAL A 279 -9.73 -26.20 2.07
C VAL A 279 -9.47 -25.35 0.83
N ASP A 280 -8.83 -24.19 1.00
CA ASP A 280 -8.52 -23.26 -0.09
C ASP A 280 -7.06 -23.32 -0.56
N GLY A 281 -6.17 -23.82 0.29
CA GLY A 281 -4.74 -23.96 0.02
C GLY A 281 -4.09 -24.88 1.03
N VAL A 282 -2.98 -25.52 0.63
CA VAL A 282 -2.28 -26.50 1.48
C VAL A 282 -0.80 -26.13 1.62
N VAL A 283 -0.32 -26.07 2.86
CA VAL A 283 1.12 -26.05 3.16
C VAL A 283 1.53 -27.45 3.60
N VAL A 284 2.52 -28.03 2.91
CA VAL A 284 3.06 -29.35 3.25
C VAL A 284 4.44 -29.18 3.87
N LEU A 285 4.64 -29.79 5.03
CA LEU A 285 5.87 -29.72 5.80
C LEU A 285 6.53 -31.09 5.90
N TYR A 286 7.84 -31.13 5.69
CA TYR A 286 8.66 -32.33 5.84
C TYR A 286 9.86 -32.02 6.73
N CYS A 287 10.03 -32.82 7.77
CA CYS A 287 11.27 -32.91 8.53
C CYS A 287 12.00 -34.20 8.14
N GLU A 288 13.30 -34.11 7.86
CA GLU A 288 14.12 -35.26 7.46
C GLU A 288 14.20 -36.30 8.57
N VAL A 289 13.85 -37.55 8.22
CA VAL A 289 13.78 -38.70 9.12
C VAL A 289 14.37 -39.93 8.44
N SER A 290 14.85 -40.89 9.24
CA SER A 290 15.59 -42.05 8.73
C SER A 290 14.74 -43.05 7.93
N ASN A 291 13.42 -43.02 8.10
CA ASN A 291 12.47 -43.97 7.52
C ASN A 291 11.79 -43.48 6.23
N LEU A 292 12.03 -42.23 5.80
CA LEU A 292 11.45 -41.68 4.58
C LEU A 292 12.47 -40.79 3.86
N ASP A 293 12.93 -41.25 2.70
CA ASP A 293 13.81 -40.50 1.82
C ASP A 293 13.13 -39.17 1.34
N PRO A 294 13.82 -38.02 1.41
CA PRO A 294 13.24 -36.73 1.01
C PRO A 294 12.75 -36.69 -0.45
N GLN A 295 13.44 -37.38 -1.36
CA GLN A 295 13.06 -37.43 -2.77
C GLN A 295 11.79 -38.25 -2.98
N VAL A 296 11.57 -39.30 -2.18
CA VAL A 296 10.31 -40.06 -2.15
C VAL A 296 9.17 -39.19 -1.62
N ALA A 297 9.41 -38.42 -0.55
CA ALA A 297 8.42 -37.47 -0.02
C ALA A 297 8.02 -36.43 -1.09
N ALA A 298 8.99 -35.79 -1.72
CA ALA A 298 8.77 -34.83 -2.82
C ALA A 298 7.94 -35.42 -3.98
N LYS A 299 8.28 -36.62 -4.46
CA LYS A 299 7.51 -37.31 -5.51
C LYS A 299 6.07 -37.59 -5.08
N SER A 300 5.87 -37.94 -3.81
CA SER A 300 4.55 -38.24 -3.26
C SER A 300 3.69 -36.98 -3.12
N ILE A 301 4.30 -35.85 -2.75
CA ILE A 301 3.64 -34.53 -2.71
C ILE A 301 3.13 -34.15 -4.10
N LEU A 302 4.00 -34.21 -5.12
CA LEU A 302 3.62 -33.91 -6.49
C LEU A 302 2.50 -34.84 -6.97
N LYS A 303 2.62 -36.14 -6.70
CA LYS A 303 1.61 -37.12 -7.06
C LYS A 303 0.26 -36.81 -6.42
N GLY A 304 0.22 -36.49 -5.13
CA GLY A 304 -1.01 -36.12 -4.43
C GLY A 304 -1.66 -34.86 -4.99
N LYS A 305 -0.85 -33.85 -5.35
CA LYS A 305 -1.33 -32.65 -6.05
C LYS A 305 -1.94 -32.99 -7.42
N ILE A 306 -1.26 -33.79 -8.23
CA ILE A 306 -1.77 -34.17 -9.57
C ILE A 306 -3.06 -34.98 -9.46
N GLU A 307 -3.09 -36.01 -8.61
CA GLU A 307 -4.24 -36.91 -8.45
C GLU A 307 -5.46 -36.21 -7.83
N SER A 308 -5.26 -35.13 -7.07
CA SER A 308 -6.37 -34.33 -6.56
C SER A 308 -7.27 -33.77 -7.67
N GLY A 309 -6.71 -33.49 -8.86
CA GLY A 309 -7.44 -32.94 -10.00
C GLY A 309 -7.98 -31.52 -9.79
N VAL A 310 -7.54 -30.81 -8.75
CA VAL A 310 -8.04 -29.46 -8.40
C VAL A 310 -6.97 -28.37 -8.53
N ASP A 311 -7.42 -27.18 -8.89
CA ASP A 311 -6.59 -25.98 -9.03
C ASP A 311 -6.51 -25.17 -7.72
N LYS A 312 -5.96 -25.79 -6.67
CA LYS A 312 -5.67 -25.14 -5.38
C LYS A 312 -4.17 -25.05 -5.12
N PRO A 313 -3.65 -23.96 -4.54
CA PRO A 313 -2.21 -23.81 -4.34
C PRO A 313 -1.64 -24.78 -3.32
N VAL A 314 -0.40 -25.22 -3.58
CA VAL A 314 0.43 -26.00 -2.65
C VAL A 314 1.80 -25.32 -2.50
N CYS A 315 2.20 -25.06 -1.25
CA CYS A 315 3.55 -24.62 -0.90
C CYS A 315 4.20 -25.64 0.03
N VAL A 316 5.51 -25.87 -0.13
CA VAL A 316 6.22 -26.92 0.62
C VAL A 316 7.35 -26.33 1.46
N GLY A 317 7.43 -26.70 2.73
CA GLY A 317 8.60 -26.43 3.59
C GLY A 317 9.30 -27.74 3.94
N MET A 318 10.57 -27.89 3.57
CA MET A 318 11.36 -29.08 3.93
C MET A 318 12.59 -28.69 4.73
N VAL A 319 12.80 -29.34 5.88
CA VAL A 319 13.94 -29.11 6.78
C VAL A 319 14.79 -30.37 6.82
N GLY A 320 16.07 -30.26 6.46
CA GLY A 320 16.99 -31.39 6.38
C GLY A 320 18.37 -30.99 5.84
N GLY A 321 19.15 -31.98 5.41
CA GLY A 321 20.47 -31.79 4.80
C GLY A 321 20.44 -31.79 3.26
N GLU A 322 21.57 -32.13 2.64
CA GLU A 322 21.78 -32.10 1.18
C GLU A 322 20.76 -32.95 0.38
N ALA A 323 20.30 -34.07 0.94
CA ALA A 323 19.25 -34.89 0.30
C ALA A 323 17.92 -34.14 0.22
N THR A 324 17.58 -33.37 1.27
CA THR A 324 16.39 -32.54 1.33
C THR A 324 16.50 -31.34 0.39
N GLU A 325 17.66 -30.69 0.28
CA GLU A 325 17.88 -29.61 -0.70
C GLU A 325 17.66 -30.08 -2.14
N ARG A 326 18.17 -31.26 -2.51
CA ARG A 326 17.91 -31.85 -3.84
C ARG A 326 16.43 -32.13 -4.09
N ALA A 327 15.69 -32.55 -3.05
CA ALA A 327 14.25 -32.77 -3.14
C ALA A 327 13.47 -31.46 -3.34
N ILE A 328 13.87 -30.37 -2.65
CA ILE A 328 13.34 -29.01 -2.84
C ILE A 328 13.56 -28.56 -4.30
N GLU A 329 14.79 -28.67 -4.81
CA GLU A 329 15.09 -28.30 -6.20
C GLU A 329 14.25 -29.10 -7.20
N TRP A 330 14.04 -30.39 -6.92
CA TRP A 330 13.23 -31.26 -7.76
C TRP A 330 11.76 -30.82 -7.77
N LEU A 331 11.18 -30.47 -6.62
CA LEU A 331 9.81 -29.95 -6.55
C LEU A 331 9.64 -28.64 -7.32
N GLN A 332 10.58 -27.70 -7.17
CA GLN A 332 10.55 -26.42 -7.88
C GLN A 332 10.59 -26.62 -9.41
N LYS A 333 11.41 -27.56 -9.90
CA LYS A 333 11.45 -27.95 -11.32
C LYS A 333 10.15 -28.59 -11.82
N ASN A 334 9.34 -29.15 -10.91
CA ASN A 334 8.02 -29.72 -11.19
C ASN A 334 6.89 -28.78 -10.75
N GLU A 335 7.13 -27.47 -10.79
CA GLU A 335 6.15 -26.40 -10.58
C GLU A 335 5.52 -26.37 -9.17
N ILE A 336 6.19 -26.92 -8.14
CA ILE A 336 5.79 -26.79 -6.73
C ILE A 336 6.79 -25.90 -5.98
N PRO A 337 6.39 -24.69 -5.54
CA PRO A 337 7.27 -23.80 -4.78
C PRO A 337 7.61 -24.43 -3.43
N SER A 338 8.92 -24.62 -3.21
CA SER A 338 9.45 -25.37 -2.08
C SER A 338 10.56 -24.58 -1.41
N TYR A 339 10.59 -24.61 -0.08
CA TYR A 339 11.41 -23.75 0.77
C TYR A 339 12.13 -24.56 1.84
N THR A 340 13.19 -23.99 2.40
CA THR A 340 14.03 -24.61 3.43
C THR A 340 13.48 -24.48 4.85
N SER A 341 12.32 -23.83 5.04
CA SER A 341 11.72 -23.61 6.34
C SER A 341 10.17 -23.57 6.27
N PRO A 342 9.46 -23.91 7.36
CA PRO A 342 8.00 -23.82 7.41
C PRO A 342 7.49 -22.39 7.27
N GLU A 343 8.18 -21.41 7.87
CA GLU A 343 7.76 -20.01 7.89
C GLU A 343 7.74 -19.43 6.48
N LYS A 344 8.74 -19.79 5.65
CA LYS A 344 8.79 -19.39 4.24
C LYS A 344 7.65 -20.00 3.42
N ALA A 345 7.32 -21.28 3.66
CA ALA A 345 6.21 -21.93 2.97
C ALA A 345 4.85 -21.31 3.34
N VAL A 346 4.66 -20.92 4.60
CA VAL A 346 3.46 -20.20 5.05
C VAL A 346 3.43 -18.77 4.50
N MET A 347 4.56 -18.06 4.46
CA MET A 347 4.68 -16.74 3.86
C MET A 347 4.31 -16.77 2.37
N ALA A 348 4.81 -17.77 1.64
CA ALA A 348 4.47 -18.01 0.25
C ALA A 348 2.96 -18.19 0.02
N MET A 349 2.32 -19.01 0.86
CA MET A 349 0.85 -19.17 0.82
C MET A 349 0.11 -17.87 1.17
N SER A 350 0.60 -17.11 2.18
CA SER A 350 0.08 -15.76 2.52
C SER A 350 0.13 -14.83 1.34
N THR A 351 1.21 -14.90 0.57
CA THR A 351 1.44 -14.08 -0.62
C THR A 351 0.40 -14.39 -1.70
N LEU A 352 0.13 -15.68 -1.96
CA LEU A 352 -0.92 -16.11 -2.90
C LEU A 352 -2.32 -15.63 -2.45
N ARG A 353 -2.61 -15.65 -1.14
CA ARG A 353 -3.86 -15.13 -0.58
C ARG A 353 -3.97 -13.61 -0.68
N LYS A 354 -2.93 -12.88 -0.29
CA LYS A 354 -2.86 -11.41 -0.38
C LYS A 354 -3.03 -10.95 -1.82
N HIS A 355 -2.42 -11.66 -2.78
CA HIS A 355 -2.59 -11.37 -4.20
C HIS A 355 -4.06 -11.47 -4.64
N GLU A 356 -4.77 -12.52 -4.22
CA GLU A 356 -6.21 -12.68 -4.52
C GLU A 356 -7.03 -11.51 -3.98
N VAL A 357 -6.84 -11.16 -2.70
CA VAL A 357 -7.57 -10.06 -2.04
C VAL A 357 -7.32 -8.74 -2.75
N LEU A 358 -6.07 -8.46 -3.13
CA LEU A 358 -5.74 -7.24 -3.85
C LEU A 358 -6.37 -7.24 -5.25
N ASN A 359 -6.29 -8.34 -6.00
CA ASN A 359 -6.82 -8.44 -7.37
C ASN A 359 -8.32 -8.21 -7.46
N GLN A 360 -9.10 -8.77 -6.53
CA GLN A 360 -10.56 -8.61 -6.50
C GLN A 360 -10.99 -7.14 -6.40
N ASN A 361 -10.13 -6.28 -5.88
CA ASN A 361 -10.48 -4.91 -5.52
C ASN A 361 -9.78 -3.83 -6.36
N ARG A 362 -9.03 -4.19 -7.42
CA ARG A 362 -8.27 -3.26 -8.27
C ARG A 362 -9.13 -2.31 -9.14
N LYS A 363 -10.41 -2.63 -9.37
CA LYS A 363 -11.28 -1.95 -10.35
C LYS A 363 -12.40 -1.10 -9.75
N ALA A 364 -12.33 -0.77 -8.47
CA ALA A 364 -13.34 0.11 -7.85
C ALA A 364 -13.29 1.51 -8.47
N ALA A 365 -14.42 1.97 -9.03
CA ALA A 365 -14.53 3.30 -9.62
C ALA A 365 -14.85 4.34 -8.55
N THR A 366 -14.39 5.57 -8.77
CA THR A 366 -14.79 6.73 -7.96
C THR A 366 -16.09 7.32 -8.54
N ASP A 367 -17.25 6.98 -7.96
CA ASP A 367 -18.55 7.59 -8.32
C ASP A 367 -18.95 8.63 -7.26
N VAL A 368 -18.53 9.89 -7.46
CA VAL A 368 -18.90 11.02 -6.59
C VAL A 368 -19.80 11.96 -7.38
N LYS A 369 -20.99 12.26 -6.84
CA LYS A 369 -22.02 13.10 -7.48
C LYS A 369 -22.18 14.44 -6.76
N GLY A 370 -22.75 15.42 -7.46
CA GLY A 370 -23.15 16.70 -6.86
C GLY A 370 -22.01 17.70 -6.61
N ILE A 371 -20.85 17.52 -7.25
CA ILE A 371 -19.72 18.45 -7.13
C ILE A 371 -19.92 19.69 -8.02
N ARG A 372 -19.62 20.88 -7.49
CA ARG A 372 -19.62 22.15 -8.24
C ARG A 372 -18.19 22.59 -8.57
N ARG A 373 -17.54 21.86 -9.49
CA ARG A 373 -16.12 22.07 -9.85
C ARG A 373 -15.83 23.49 -10.34
N ASP A 374 -16.64 24.02 -11.25
CA ASP A 374 -16.41 25.32 -11.87
C ASP A 374 -16.47 26.48 -10.86
N ASP A 375 -17.36 26.38 -9.86
CA ASP A 375 -17.47 27.35 -8.77
C ASP A 375 -16.17 27.37 -7.93
N VAL A 376 -15.60 26.20 -7.65
CA VAL A 376 -14.33 26.09 -6.92
C VAL A 376 -13.17 26.64 -7.76
N ASP A 377 -13.14 26.36 -9.06
CA ASP A 377 -12.11 26.92 -9.95
C ASP A 377 -12.18 28.44 -10.03
N ALA A 378 -13.36 29.05 -9.94
CA ALA A 378 -13.50 30.51 -9.85
C ALA A 378 -12.87 31.06 -8.56
N ILE A 379 -13.20 30.48 -7.40
CA ILE A 379 -12.66 30.90 -6.09
C ILE A 379 -11.13 30.76 -6.06
N LEU A 380 -10.61 29.62 -6.52
CA LEU A 380 -9.18 29.34 -6.48
C LEU A 380 -8.39 30.25 -7.43
N ARG A 381 -8.90 30.54 -8.63
CA ARG A 381 -8.24 31.45 -9.59
C ARG A 381 -8.12 32.86 -9.03
N GLU A 382 -9.17 33.37 -8.38
CA GLU A 382 -9.13 34.68 -7.73
C GLU A 382 -8.02 34.75 -6.66
N LYS A 383 -7.89 33.70 -5.82
CA LYS A 383 -6.86 33.64 -4.78
C LYS A 383 -5.44 33.59 -5.33
N VAL A 384 -5.21 32.75 -6.35
CA VAL A 384 -3.91 32.68 -7.01
C VAL A 384 -3.55 34.04 -7.63
N SER A 385 -4.51 34.72 -8.27
CA SER A 385 -4.29 36.02 -8.90
C SER A 385 -3.96 37.15 -7.92
N SER A 386 -4.46 37.06 -6.67
CA SER A 386 -4.19 38.03 -5.60
C SER A 386 -2.89 37.75 -4.83
N GLY A 387 -2.13 36.70 -5.21
CA GLY A 387 -0.90 36.29 -4.54
C GLY A 387 -1.11 35.66 -3.15
N ASN A 388 -2.36 35.39 -2.76
CA ASN A 388 -2.67 34.80 -1.48
C ASN A 388 -2.70 33.26 -1.57
N ARG A 389 -1.69 32.62 -1.00
CA ARG A 389 -1.57 31.15 -0.98
C ARG A 389 -2.40 30.47 0.10
N LEU A 390 -2.89 31.22 1.09
CA LEU A 390 -3.72 30.67 2.16
C LEU A 390 -5.19 31.00 1.93
N VAL A 391 -6.01 29.96 1.80
CA VAL A 391 -7.47 30.09 1.77
C VAL A 391 -7.97 30.18 3.21
N SER A 392 -8.82 31.15 3.52
CA SER A 392 -9.34 31.30 4.89
C SER A 392 -10.21 30.10 5.29
N GLU A 393 -10.46 29.92 6.58
CA GLU A 393 -11.27 28.80 7.09
C GLU A 393 -12.70 28.82 6.50
N ILE A 394 -13.34 30.00 6.45
CA ILE A 394 -14.68 30.17 5.88
C ILE A 394 -14.71 29.85 4.38
N GLU A 395 -13.71 30.31 3.64
CA GLU A 395 -13.61 30.00 2.21
C GLU A 395 -13.32 28.51 1.96
N SER A 396 -12.50 27.90 2.82
CA SER A 396 -12.21 26.46 2.77
C SER A 396 -13.47 25.64 3.04
N LYS A 397 -14.27 26.00 4.06
CA LYS A 397 -15.58 25.39 4.35
C LYS A 397 -16.58 25.58 3.22
N LYS A 398 -16.56 26.75 2.56
CA LYS A 398 -17.37 26.99 1.35
C LYS A 398 -16.95 26.06 0.21
N ILE A 399 -15.65 25.90 -0.06
CA ILE A 399 -15.13 24.96 -1.07
C ILE A 399 -15.51 23.52 -0.74
N PHE A 400 -15.41 23.12 0.52
CA PHE A 400 -15.83 21.79 0.99
C PHE A 400 -17.32 21.55 0.74
N SER A 401 -18.17 22.53 1.07
CA SER A 401 -19.61 22.48 0.81
C SER A 401 -19.93 22.37 -0.69
N LEU A 402 -19.15 23.03 -1.57
CA LEU A 402 -19.27 22.91 -3.03
C LEU A 402 -18.94 21.51 -3.55
N TYR A 403 -18.15 20.75 -2.81
CA TYR A 403 -17.87 19.33 -3.07
C TYR A 403 -18.80 18.39 -2.29
N GLY A 404 -19.80 18.93 -1.58
CA GLY A 404 -20.76 18.16 -0.81
C GLY A 404 -20.18 17.57 0.49
N ILE A 405 -19.09 18.11 1.01
CA ILE A 405 -18.54 17.75 2.33
C ILE A 405 -19.29 18.55 3.39
N HIS A 406 -19.74 17.88 4.44
CA HIS A 406 -20.49 18.50 5.53
C HIS A 406 -19.55 19.29 6.44
N VAL A 407 -19.88 20.56 6.68
CA VAL A 407 -19.14 21.49 7.55
C VAL A 407 -20.09 22.07 8.59
N ASN A 408 -19.57 22.48 9.75
CA ASN A 408 -20.37 23.21 10.74
C ASN A 408 -20.69 24.63 10.27
N SER A 409 -21.80 25.18 10.78
CA SER A 409 -22.18 26.57 10.50
C SER A 409 -21.10 27.52 11.04
N SER A 410 -20.65 28.45 10.20
CA SER A 410 -19.60 29.42 10.52
C SER A 410 -19.83 30.75 9.80
N GLU A 411 -19.78 31.87 10.51
CA GLU A 411 -19.96 33.21 9.95
C GLU A 411 -18.88 34.18 10.45
N LEU A 412 -18.39 35.06 9.57
CA LEU A 412 -17.41 36.10 9.91
C LEU A 412 -18.13 37.34 10.45
N ALA A 413 -17.60 37.90 11.52
CA ALA A 413 -17.90 39.25 11.97
C ALA A 413 -16.61 40.08 11.98
N THR A 414 -16.63 41.23 11.30
CA THR A 414 -15.46 42.14 11.22
C THR A 414 -15.46 43.20 12.32
N ASN A 415 -16.60 43.37 13.00
CA ASN A 415 -16.78 44.33 14.08
C ASN A 415 -17.82 43.84 15.10
N GLU A 416 -17.95 44.55 16.22
CA GLU A 416 -18.85 44.20 17.32
C GLU A 416 -20.34 44.23 16.93
N GLU A 417 -20.76 45.16 16.07
CA GLU A 417 -22.16 45.25 15.64
C GLU A 417 -22.53 44.04 14.75
N GLU A 418 -21.65 43.70 13.81
CA GLU A 418 -21.75 42.48 13.02
C GLU A 418 -21.74 41.23 13.89
N LEU A 419 -20.87 41.15 14.90
CA LEU A 419 -20.80 40.00 15.81
C LEU A 419 -22.14 39.74 16.50
N LYS A 420 -22.79 40.80 16.99
CA LYS A 420 -24.12 40.70 17.61
C LYS A 420 -25.18 40.25 16.61
N ASN A 421 -25.10 40.72 15.36
CA ASN A 421 -26.06 40.34 14.32
C ASN A 421 -25.87 38.88 13.90
N VAL A 422 -24.63 38.47 13.62
CA VAL A 422 -24.25 37.09 13.28
C VAL A 422 -24.67 36.14 14.40
N ALA A 423 -24.36 36.45 15.66
CA ALA A 423 -24.65 35.56 16.79
C ALA A 423 -26.15 35.30 17.02
N ARG A 424 -27.06 36.17 16.52
CA ARG A 424 -28.51 35.89 16.58
C ARG A 424 -28.94 34.75 15.67
N ASN A 425 -28.13 34.40 14.67
CA ASN A 425 -28.40 33.28 13.77
C ASN A 425 -27.99 31.91 14.37
N PHE A 426 -27.28 31.91 15.50
CA PHE A 426 -26.75 30.71 16.13
C PHE A 426 -27.51 30.34 17.40
N GLN A 427 -27.61 29.03 17.65
CA GLN A 427 -28.01 28.52 18.95
C GLN A 427 -26.79 28.43 19.86
N PHE A 428 -26.93 28.88 21.11
CA PHE A 428 -25.90 28.72 22.11
C PHE A 428 -25.90 27.30 22.70
N PRO A 429 -24.74 26.73 23.07
CA PRO A 429 -23.44 27.39 23.09
C PRO A 429 -22.79 27.56 21.71
N VAL A 430 -21.94 28.59 21.57
CA VAL A 430 -21.16 28.88 20.36
C VAL A 430 -19.66 28.85 20.63
N VAL A 431 -18.89 28.80 19.55
CA VAL A 431 -17.44 28.94 19.53
C VAL A 431 -17.07 30.28 18.89
N LEU A 432 -16.07 30.95 19.45
CA LEU A 432 -15.47 32.14 18.85
C LEU A 432 -14.02 31.83 18.46
N LYS A 433 -13.64 32.12 17.21
CA LYS A 433 -12.28 31.95 16.69
C LYS A 433 -11.77 33.26 16.08
N ILE A 434 -10.49 33.55 16.25
CA ILE A 434 -9.85 34.69 15.59
C ILE A 434 -9.68 34.41 14.09
N GLN A 435 -9.94 35.41 13.25
CA GLN A 435 -9.64 35.38 11.82
C GLN A 435 -8.48 36.33 11.53
N SER A 436 -7.31 35.76 11.20
CA SER A 436 -6.12 36.50 10.80
C SER A 436 -5.24 35.60 9.95
N LYS A 437 -4.64 36.15 8.90
CA LYS A 437 -3.66 35.44 8.05
C LYS A 437 -2.30 35.27 8.74
N ASP A 438 -1.99 36.15 9.69
CA ASP A 438 -0.71 36.20 10.38
C ASP A 438 -0.68 35.23 11.60
N ILE A 439 -1.83 34.62 11.92
CA ILE A 439 -1.99 33.70 13.06
C ILE A 439 -2.37 32.32 12.54
N SER A 440 -1.40 31.41 12.48
CA SER A 440 -1.62 30.01 12.09
C SER A 440 -2.17 29.17 13.24
N HIS A 441 -1.51 29.21 14.41
CA HIS A 441 -1.91 28.45 15.61
C HIS A 441 -2.78 29.30 16.54
N LYS A 442 -4.09 29.32 16.26
CA LYS A 442 -5.06 30.16 16.96
C LYS A 442 -5.13 29.88 18.47
N PHE A 443 -5.03 28.62 18.88
CA PHE A 443 -5.08 28.23 20.30
C PHE A 443 -3.95 28.87 21.12
N ASP A 444 -2.72 28.92 20.59
CA ASP A 444 -1.53 29.40 21.33
C ASP A 444 -1.62 30.88 21.70
N VAL A 445 -2.26 31.66 20.83
CA VAL A 445 -2.49 33.10 21.03
C VAL A 445 -3.78 33.41 21.78
N GLY A 446 -4.52 32.39 22.25
CA GLY A 446 -5.84 32.59 22.88
C GLY A 446 -6.92 33.01 21.89
N GLY A 447 -6.72 32.73 20.60
CA GLY A 447 -7.62 33.02 19.50
C GLY A 447 -8.74 31.99 19.31
N VAL A 448 -9.00 31.12 20.28
CA VAL A 448 -10.14 30.19 20.29
C VAL A 448 -10.78 30.18 21.67
N ILE A 449 -12.08 30.44 21.75
CA ILE A 449 -12.88 30.37 22.98
C ILE A 449 -14.08 29.47 22.72
N LEU A 450 -14.20 28.40 23.50
CA LEU A 450 -15.23 27.38 23.37
C LEU A 450 -16.36 27.57 24.39
N ASN A 451 -17.50 26.93 24.15
CA ASN A 451 -18.61 26.81 25.11
C ASN A 451 -19.16 28.16 25.63
N ILE A 452 -19.27 29.14 24.75
CA ILE A 452 -19.86 30.44 25.06
C ILE A 452 -21.37 30.26 25.15
N LYS A 453 -21.99 30.56 26.30
CA LYS A 453 -23.38 30.11 26.60
C LYS A 453 -24.50 31.09 26.27
N ASN A 454 -24.17 32.36 26.05
CA ASN A 454 -25.15 33.41 25.76
C ASN A 454 -24.45 34.65 25.16
N MET A 455 -25.24 35.64 24.75
CA MET A 455 -24.77 36.87 24.10
C MET A 455 -23.84 37.69 24.99
N ASP A 456 -24.12 37.80 26.29
CA ASP A 456 -23.26 38.58 27.20
C ASP A 456 -21.88 37.93 27.32
N ALA A 457 -21.84 36.61 27.53
CA ALA A 457 -20.59 35.85 27.56
C ALA A 457 -19.82 35.90 26.22
N LEU A 458 -20.53 36.01 25.09
CA LEU A 458 -19.90 36.19 23.77
C LEU A 458 -19.18 37.52 23.67
N MET A 459 -19.82 38.60 24.12
CA MET A 459 -19.22 39.93 24.09
C MET A 459 -18.02 40.04 25.01
N ASP A 460 -18.10 39.47 26.21
CA ASP A 460 -16.97 39.40 27.14
C ASP A 460 -15.81 38.59 26.54
N SER A 461 -16.13 37.46 25.91
CA SER A 461 -15.15 36.59 25.23
C SER A 461 -14.48 37.30 24.06
N TYR A 462 -15.23 38.07 23.26
CA TYR A 462 -14.70 38.85 22.16
C TYR A 462 -13.69 39.90 22.64
N HIS A 463 -14.05 40.72 23.62
CA HIS A 463 -13.14 41.73 24.17
C HIS A 463 -11.87 41.09 24.77
N GLN A 464 -12.04 39.99 25.49
CA GLN A 464 -10.92 39.26 26.08
C GLN A 464 -10.01 38.64 25.00
N MET A 465 -10.58 38.09 23.93
CA MET A 465 -9.84 37.52 22.80
C MET A 465 -9.02 38.60 22.10
N ILE A 466 -9.64 39.70 21.67
CA ILE A 466 -8.96 40.78 20.96
C ILE A 466 -7.81 41.35 21.80
N LYS A 467 -8.04 41.57 23.10
CA LYS A 467 -6.99 42.00 24.03
C LYS A 467 -5.84 41.00 24.12
N THR A 468 -6.14 39.71 24.28
CA THR A 468 -5.13 38.65 24.45
C THR A 468 -4.32 38.45 23.17
N VAL A 469 -4.98 38.40 22.03
CA VAL A 469 -4.33 38.26 20.72
C VAL A 469 -3.44 39.47 20.43
N SER A 470 -3.92 40.69 20.68
CA SER A 470 -3.13 41.91 20.45
C SER A 470 -1.88 41.97 21.34
N GLN A 471 -1.90 41.33 22.51
CA GLN A 471 -0.73 41.24 23.40
C GLN A 471 0.27 40.16 22.95
N LYS A 472 -0.22 39.00 22.49
CA LYS A 472 0.62 37.86 22.10
C LYS A 472 1.12 37.94 20.66
N ALA A 473 0.40 38.63 19.78
CA ALA A 473 0.70 38.81 18.36
C ALA A 473 0.45 40.28 17.95
N PRO A 474 1.25 41.24 18.44
CA PRO A 474 1.01 42.67 18.25
C PRO A 474 1.10 43.12 16.79
N ASP A 475 1.87 42.42 15.97
CA ASP A 475 2.06 42.74 14.54
C ASP A 475 1.02 42.06 13.64
N ALA A 476 0.15 41.20 14.20
CA ALA A 476 -0.82 40.45 13.42
C ALA A 476 -2.01 41.34 13.01
N LYS A 477 -2.36 41.33 11.73
CA LYS A 477 -3.58 41.96 11.24
C LYS A 477 -4.78 41.07 11.54
N ILE A 478 -5.68 41.56 12.38
CA ILE A 478 -6.95 40.89 12.68
C ILE A 478 -7.98 41.31 11.63
N ASP A 479 -8.47 40.34 10.86
CA ASP A 479 -9.50 40.57 9.83
C ASP A 479 -10.93 40.46 10.41
N GLY A 480 -11.06 39.85 11.61
CA GLY A 480 -12.32 39.71 12.33
C GLY A 480 -12.32 38.51 13.28
N VAL A 481 -13.52 38.06 13.65
CA VAL A 481 -13.77 36.83 14.42
C VAL A 481 -14.81 35.97 13.72
N VAL A 482 -14.64 34.65 13.80
CA VAL A 482 -15.59 33.67 13.28
C VAL A 482 -16.44 33.16 14.45
N VAL A 483 -17.76 33.23 14.30
CA VAL A 483 -18.73 32.58 15.18
C VAL A 483 -19.08 31.23 14.57
N GLU A 484 -18.99 30.17 15.36
CA GLU A 484 -19.32 28.82 14.92
C GLU A 484 -20.26 28.10 15.89
N GLU A 485 -21.01 27.15 15.36
CA GLU A 485 -21.79 26.20 16.14
C GLU A 485 -20.88 25.36 17.06
N MET A 486 -21.22 25.25 18.34
CA MET A 486 -20.55 24.32 19.26
C MET A 486 -21.08 22.90 19.03
N LEU A 487 -20.28 22.07 18.37
CA LEU A 487 -20.64 20.69 18.10
C LEU A 487 -20.63 19.82 19.38
N ARG A 488 -21.47 18.78 19.38
CA ARG A 488 -21.47 17.74 20.42
C ARG A 488 -20.17 16.91 20.34
N PRO A 489 -19.71 16.30 21.45
CA PRO A 489 -18.55 15.41 21.43
C PRO A 489 -18.75 14.23 20.46
N GLY A 490 -17.73 13.91 19.69
CA GLY A 490 -17.69 12.77 18.75
C GLY A 490 -16.27 12.21 18.64
N LEU A 491 -16.07 11.24 17.74
CA LEU A 491 -14.73 10.74 17.46
C LEU A 491 -13.99 11.72 16.54
N GLU A 492 -12.89 12.29 17.01
CA GLU A 492 -12.06 13.19 16.20
C GLU A 492 -11.12 12.38 15.29
N THR A 493 -11.30 12.55 13.98
CA THR A 493 -10.42 11.99 12.94
C THR A 493 -9.77 13.12 12.15
N ILE A 494 -8.79 12.79 11.31
CA ILE A 494 -8.18 13.75 10.39
C ILE A 494 -8.30 13.22 8.96
N VAL A 495 -8.64 14.11 8.03
CA VAL A 495 -8.50 13.88 6.59
C VAL A 495 -7.67 15.00 6.02
N GLY A 496 -6.61 14.67 5.30
CA GLY A 496 -5.73 15.66 4.69
C GLY A 496 -5.24 15.24 3.33
N THR A 497 -4.51 16.13 2.65
CA THR A 497 -3.84 15.80 1.40
C THR A 497 -2.42 16.34 1.37
N ALA A 498 -1.53 15.59 0.74
CA ALA A 498 -0.17 16.00 0.45
C ALA A 498 0.14 15.68 -1.02
N VAL A 499 1.03 16.46 -1.65
CA VAL A 499 1.48 16.21 -3.02
C VAL A 499 2.81 15.46 -2.99
N ASP A 500 2.81 14.21 -3.45
CA ASP A 500 4.03 13.44 -3.66
C ASP A 500 4.65 13.74 -5.03
N PRO A 501 5.98 13.87 -5.16
CA PRO A 501 6.63 14.15 -6.44
C PRO A 501 6.40 13.08 -7.52
N SER A 502 6.19 11.83 -7.13
CA SER A 502 6.04 10.67 -8.04
C SER A 502 4.58 10.44 -8.39
N PHE A 503 3.70 10.49 -7.39
CA PHE A 503 2.29 10.07 -7.51
C PHE A 503 1.30 11.25 -7.59
N GLY A 504 1.74 12.46 -7.26
CA GLY A 504 0.88 13.65 -7.16
C GLY A 504 0.05 13.66 -5.88
N PRO A 505 -1.15 14.29 -5.90
CA PRO A 505 -2.00 14.41 -4.72
C PRO A 505 -2.32 13.05 -4.11
N SER A 506 -2.15 12.95 -2.79
CA SER A 506 -2.38 11.76 -1.98
C SER A 506 -3.17 12.13 -0.74
N VAL A 507 -4.22 11.38 -0.45
CA VAL A 507 -5.11 11.59 0.70
C VAL A 507 -4.54 10.86 1.90
N MET A 508 -4.60 11.51 3.06
CA MET A 508 -4.26 10.99 4.37
C MET A 508 -5.55 10.79 5.18
N PHE A 509 -5.64 9.69 5.92
CA PHE A 509 -6.65 9.49 6.96
C PHE A 509 -5.97 9.03 8.25
N GLY A 510 -6.49 9.45 9.41
CA GLY A 510 -5.97 9.01 10.69
C GLY A 510 -6.78 9.46 11.90
N MET A 511 -6.26 9.18 13.09
CA MET A 511 -6.75 9.77 14.33
C MET A 511 -6.53 11.29 14.33
N GLY A 512 -7.55 12.06 14.71
CA GLY A 512 -7.53 13.53 14.71
C GLY A 512 -7.29 14.15 16.09
N GLY A 513 -7.41 15.47 16.15
CA GLY A 513 -7.29 16.25 17.39
C GLY A 513 -5.87 16.75 17.65
N THR A 514 -5.55 17.03 18.92
CA THR A 514 -4.28 17.67 19.30
C THR A 514 -3.08 16.72 19.40
N ASN A 515 -3.30 15.40 19.42
CA ASN A 515 -2.26 14.39 19.63
C ASN A 515 -1.82 13.65 18.35
N VAL A 516 -2.19 14.13 17.16
CA VAL A 516 -1.98 13.47 15.86
C VAL A 516 -0.50 13.10 15.65
N GLU A 517 0.42 14.04 15.87
CA GLU A 517 1.85 13.86 15.63
C GLU A 517 2.51 12.82 16.56
N ALA A 518 2.00 12.67 17.79
CA ALA A 518 2.55 11.76 18.79
C ALA A 518 2.15 10.30 18.55
N ILE A 519 0.98 10.06 17.93
CA ILE A 519 0.42 8.72 17.74
C ILE A 519 0.88 8.10 16.42
N GLY A 520 1.01 8.91 15.36
CA GLY A 520 1.47 8.43 14.04
C GLY A 520 0.52 7.48 13.30
N ASP A 521 -0.74 7.38 13.76
CA ASP A 521 -1.82 6.54 13.24
C ASP A 521 -2.44 7.14 11.96
N VAL A 522 -1.69 7.05 10.86
CA VAL A 522 -2.09 7.62 9.57
C VAL A 522 -1.85 6.64 8.42
N THR A 523 -2.78 6.64 7.47
CA THR A 523 -2.73 5.88 6.21
C THR A 523 -2.80 6.84 5.02
N PHE A 524 -2.25 6.42 3.88
CA PHE A 524 -2.20 7.23 2.67
C PHE A 524 -2.75 6.46 1.46
N ARG A 525 -3.38 7.16 0.52
CA ARG A 525 -3.75 6.66 -0.81
C ARG A 525 -3.60 7.76 -1.86
N VAL A 526 -3.13 7.42 -3.05
CA VAL A 526 -3.02 8.35 -4.18
C VAL A 526 -4.41 8.73 -4.67
N ALA A 527 -4.65 10.02 -4.88
CA ALA A 527 -5.92 10.55 -5.34
C ALA A 527 -6.12 10.37 -6.86
N PRO A 528 -7.37 10.14 -7.33
CA PRO A 528 -8.59 10.00 -6.54
C PRO A 528 -8.66 8.66 -5.79
N VAL A 529 -9.39 8.64 -4.67
CA VAL A 529 -9.57 7.46 -3.81
C VAL A 529 -10.99 6.92 -4.01
N ASP A 530 -11.12 5.63 -4.31
CA ASP A 530 -12.40 4.92 -4.37
C ASP A 530 -12.89 4.46 -2.98
N SER A 531 -14.15 4.02 -2.90
CA SER A 531 -14.79 3.64 -1.63
C SER A 531 -14.13 2.41 -0.97
N PHE A 532 -13.60 1.47 -1.76
CA PHE A 532 -12.88 0.33 -1.22
C PHE A 532 -11.58 0.77 -0.54
N ASN A 533 -10.78 1.56 -1.25
CA ASN A 533 -9.52 2.08 -0.72
C ASN A 533 -9.75 3.00 0.48
N ALA A 534 -10.80 3.83 0.48
CA ALA A 534 -11.18 4.64 1.63
C ALA A 534 -11.58 3.77 2.84
N ARG A 535 -12.36 2.71 2.64
CA ARG A 535 -12.68 1.74 3.72
C ARG A 535 -11.42 1.07 4.26
N GLN A 536 -10.51 0.66 3.38
CA GLN A 536 -9.22 0.08 3.78
C GLN A 536 -8.38 1.06 4.61
N MET A 537 -8.27 2.32 4.16
CA MET A 537 -7.59 3.39 4.91
C MET A 537 -8.11 3.53 6.33
N ILE A 538 -9.43 3.43 6.53
CA ILE A 538 -10.05 3.47 7.85
C ILE A 538 -9.71 2.22 8.65
N SER A 539 -9.89 1.03 8.08
CA SER A 539 -9.65 -0.24 8.80
C SER A 539 -8.19 -0.47 9.22
N GLU A 540 -7.25 0.15 8.52
CA GLU A 540 -5.81 0.08 8.77
C GLU A 540 -5.38 0.93 9.99
N THR A 541 -6.22 1.86 10.47
CA THR A 541 -5.90 2.75 11.60
C THR A 541 -6.46 2.25 12.93
N LEU A 542 -5.88 2.72 14.04
CA LEU A 542 -6.45 2.56 15.37
C LEU A 542 -7.80 3.29 15.46
N ALA A 543 -7.93 4.45 14.81
CA ALA A 543 -9.22 5.15 14.68
C ALA A 543 -10.32 4.25 14.11
N GLY A 544 -10.01 3.46 13.07
CA GLY A 544 -10.95 2.50 12.47
C GLY A 544 -11.51 1.47 13.45
N ARG A 545 -10.74 1.07 14.47
CA ARG A 545 -11.19 0.12 15.50
C ARG A 545 -12.27 0.71 16.41
N LEU A 546 -12.34 2.04 16.50
CA LEU A 546 -13.31 2.75 17.33
C LEU A 546 -14.66 2.98 16.63
N PHE A 547 -14.78 2.65 15.34
CA PHE A 547 -16.05 2.78 14.61
C PHE A 547 -17.09 1.75 15.05
N LYS A 548 -16.65 0.57 15.54
CA LYS A 548 -17.57 -0.43 16.09
C LYS A 548 -17.98 -0.04 17.51
N GLY A 549 -19.28 0.07 17.73
CA GLY A 549 -19.86 0.33 19.03
C GLY A 549 -19.44 -0.73 20.05
N THR A 550 -19.02 -0.29 21.24
CA THR A 550 -18.79 -1.18 22.37
C THR A 550 -19.81 -0.92 23.46
N ARG A 551 -20.23 -2.00 24.15
CA ARG A 551 -21.07 -1.94 25.36
C ARG A 551 -22.39 -1.16 25.15
N GLY A 552 -23.13 -1.46 24.07
CA GLY A 552 -24.47 -0.94 23.83
C GLY A 552 -24.54 0.42 23.12
N ARG A 553 -23.40 1.00 22.71
CA ARG A 553 -23.37 2.14 21.78
C ARG A 553 -23.59 1.68 20.34
N LYS A 554 -24.17 2.53 19.48
CA LYS A 554 -24.28 2.23 18.06
C LYS A 554 -22.92 2.40 17.37
N ASP A 555 -22.80 1.80 16.20
CA ASP A 555 -21.66 2.01 15.32
C ASP A 555 -21.62 3.47 14.83
N LEU A 556 -20.42 3.99 14.62
CA LEU A 556 -20.21 5.29 13.98
C LEU A 556 -20.44 5.18 12.47
N ASP A 557 -20.87 6.28 11.85
CA ASP A 557 -21.11 6.35 10.41
C ASP A 557 -19.78 6.34 9.64
N MET A 558 -19.32 5.14 9.29
CA MET A 558 -18.13 4.94 8.47
C MET A 558 -18.34 5.40 7.04
N ASP A 559 -19.57 5.31 6.53
CA ASP A 559 -19.85 5.60 5.12
C ASP A 559 -19.78 7.10 4.84
N SER A 560 -20.15 7.97 5.80
CA SER A 560 -19.95 9.42 5.68
C SER A 560 -18.47 9.82 5.66
N VAL A 561 -17.61 9.11 6.40
CA VAL A 561 -16.15 9.32 6.39
C VAL A 561 -15.55 8.85 5.06
N ILE A 562 -16.00 7.69 4.55
CA ILE A 562 -15.61 7.20 3.23
C ILE A 562 -15.95 8.25 2.16
N ASP A 563 -17.18 8.74 2.14
CA ASP A 563 -17.63 9.77 1.18
C ASP A 563 -16.79 11.05 1.27
N THR A 564 -16.46 11.49 2.49
CA THR A 564 -15.57 12.66 2.72
C THR A 564 -14.15 12.42 2.20
N ILE A 565 -13.55 11.24 2.44
CA ILE A 565 -12.23 10.87 1.90
C ILE A 565 -12.23 10.91 0.37
N GLN A 566 -13.27 10.35 -0.26
CA GLN A 566 -13.42 10.35 -1.71
C GLN A 566 -13.53 11.78 -2.27
N LYS A 567 -14.35 12.63 -1.64
CA LYS A 567 -14.56 14.03 -2.04
C LYS A 567 -13.31 14.89 -1.86
N ILE A 568 -12.59 14.75 -0.74
CA ILE A 568 -11.32 15.44 -0.51
C ILE A 568 -10.27 14.99 -1.53
N GLY A 569 -10.16 13.69 -1.80
CA GLY A 569 -9.27 13.16 -2.84
C GLY A 569 -9.61 13.71 -4.22
N LEU A 570 -10.89 13.77 -4.57
CA LEU A 570 -11.34 14.32 -5.84
C LEU A 570 -11.10 15.83 -5.95
N LEU A 571 -11.29 16.58 -4.86
CA LEU A 571 -10.99 18.01 -4.78
C LEU A 571 -9.51 18.28 -5.05
N ALA A 572 -8.59 17.59 -4.36
CA ALA A 572 -7.16 17.74 -4.60
C ALA A 572 -6.74 17.28 -6.01
N TYR A 573 -7.39 16.26 -6.56
CA TYR A 573 -7.12 15.79 -7.91
C TYR A 573 -7.59 16.76 -9.00
N ASN A 574 -8.77 17.35 -8.86
CA ASN A 574 -9.38 18.22 -9.86
C ASN A 574 -8.73 19.61 -9.94
N HIS A 575 -8.06 20.05 -8.87
CA HIS A 575 -7.51 21.39 -8.73
C HIS A 575 -6.00 21.35 -8.39
N PRO A 576 -5.11 21.18 -9.39
CA PRO A 576 -3.67 21.04 -9.18
C PRO A 576 -2.99 22.23 -8.50
N GLN A 577 -3.63 23.39 -8.47
CA GLN A 577 -3.17 24.55 -7.70
C GLN A 577 -3.22 24.34 -6.18
N ILE A 578 -3.99 23.37 -5.69
CA ILE A 578 -4.03 22.99 -4.27
C ILE A 578 -2.77 22.21 -3.93
N LYS A 579 -2.00 22.74 -2.99
CA LYS A 579 -0.79 22.11 -2.44
C LYS A 579 -1.11 21.17 -1.29
N GLU A 580 -2.05 21.58 -0.44
CA GLU A 580 -2.36 20.88 0.81
C GLU A 580 -3.81 21.18 1.20
N ILE A 581 -4.46 20.16 1.77
CA ILE A 581 -5.78 20.26 2.40
C ILE A 581 -5.63 19.64 3.79
N ASP A 582 -6.17 20.30 4.80
CA ASP A 582 -6.19 19.79 6.17
C ASP A 582 -7.59 19.96 6.77
N VAL A 583 -8.16 18.83 7.21
CA VAL A 583 -9.46 18.74 7.90
C VAL A 583 -9.21 18.11 9.26
N ASN A 584 -8.94 18.95 10.26
CA ASN A 584 -8.57 18.50 11.59
C ASN A 584 -9.18 19.37 12.71
N PRO A 585 -10.26 18.92 13.39
CA PRO A 585 -10.83 17.58 13.29
C PRO A 585 -11.91 17.45 12.20
N LEU A 586 -12.00 16.24 11.62
CA LEU A 586 -13.23 15.67 11.07
C LEU A 586 -13.90 14.87 12.19
N THR A 587 -14.98 15.38 12.75
CA THR A 587 -15.67 14.74 13.88
C THR A 587 -16.74 13.77 13.38
N VAL A 588 -16.69 12.53 13.87
CA VAL A 588 -17.56 11.42 13.44
C VAL A 588 -18.58 11.08 14.52
N TYR A 589 -19.82 10.84 14.09
CA TYR A 589 -20.98 10.51 14.90
C TYR A 589 -21.66 9.22 14.40
N GLU A 590 -22.74 8.81 15.09
CA GLU A 590 -23.60 7.69 14.67
C GLU A 590 -24.41 8.00 13.39
N ASP A 591 -24.51 9.28 13.01
CA ASP A 591 -25.38 9.82 11.96
C ASP A 591 -24.65 10.79 11.01
N GLY A 592 -23.34 10.59 10.84
CA GLY A 592 -22.54 11.31 9.86
C GLY A 592 -21.22 11.82 10.42
N CYS A 593 -20.53 12.66 9.64
CA CYS A 593 -19.32 13.35 10.06
C CYS A 593 -19.35 14.83 9.64
N ILE A 594 -18.63 15.67 10.38
CA ILE A 594 -18.60 17.11 10.17
C ILE A 594 -17.14 17.58 10.18
N ALA A 595 -16.73 18.26 9.11
CA ALA A 595 -15.45 18.95 9.05
C ALA A 595 -15.52 20.21 9.92
N VAL A 596 -14.86 20.18 11.08
CA VAL A 596 -14.92 21.25 12.09
C VAL A 596 -13.96 22.38 11.76
N ASP A 597 -12.75 22.01 11.37
CA ASP A 597 -11.70 22.93 10.94
C ASP A 597 -11.31 22.59 9.51
N ALA A 598 -11.03 23.62 8.73
CA ALA A 598 -10.73 23.48 7.30
C ALA A 598 -9.61 24.43 6.91
N ARG A 599 -8.60 23.89 6.22
CA ARG A 599 -7.50 24.67 5.68
C ARG A 599 -7.13 24.17 4.29
N ILE A 600 -6.94 25.11 3.36
CA ILE A 600 -6.41 24.85 2.02
C ILE A 600 -5.22 25.77 1.77
N ILE A 601 -4.11 25.18 1.31
CA ILE A 601 -2.90 25.89 0.89
C ILE A 601 -2.73 25.71 -0.61
N LEU A 602 -2.39 26.81 -1.31
CA LEU A 602 -2.14 26.85 -2.75
C LEU A 602 -0.63 26.96 -3.06
N ASN A 603 -0.25 26.61 -4.29
CA ASN A 603 1.14 26.64 -4.78
C ASN A 603 1.79 28.02 -4.87
#